data_AF-A0A7C2W0V8-F1
#
_entry.id   AF-A0A7C2W0V8-F1
#
_cell.length_a   1.000
_cell.length_b   1.000
_cell.length_c   1.000
_cell.angle_alpha   90.00
_cell.angle_beta   90.00
_cell.angle_gamma   90.00
#
_symmetry.space_group_name_H-M   'P 1'
#
loop_
_entity.id
_entity.type
_entity.pdbx_description
1 polymer ?
#
loop_
_entity_poly.entity_id
_entity_poly.type
_entity_poly.pdbx_seq_one_letter_code
_entity_poly.pdbx_strand_id
1 'polypeptide(L)' 'MPSNQRELIIQGAVLGTEFALIVSSSIIIFFLIGIEFGKTWGAIGAVFGAIFGMAVGTHRMIRGIESKSKFNKNGCS' A
#
# COMPACT_ATOMS: atom_id res chain seq x y z
N MET A 1 -21.49 -16.45 -11.60
CA MET A 1 -20.36 -15.53 -11.78
C MET A 1 -19.27 -16.25 -12.56
N PRO A 2 -18.85 -15.73 -13.72
CA PRO A 2 -17.75 -16.33 -14.48
C PRO A 2 -16.46 -16.32 -13.64
N SER A 3 -15.65 -17.37 -13.76
CA SER A 3 -14.41 -17.60 -12.99
C SER A 3 -13.46 -16.39 -13.01
N ASN A 4 -13.32 -15.74 -14.17
CA ASN A 4 -12.41 -14.62 -14.37
C ASN A 4 -12.77 -13.38 -13.53
N GLN A 5 -14.05 -13.17 -13.21
CA GLN A 5 -14.44 -12.04 -12.35
C GLN A 5 -14.09 -12.29 -10.89
N ARG A 6 -14.22 -13.52 -10.38
CA ARG A 6 -13.80 -13.83 -9.00
C ARG A 6 -12.30 -13.63 -8.83
N GLU A 7 -11.52 -14.01 -9.82
CA GLU A 7 -10.06 -13.90 -9.78
C GLU A 7 -9.58 -12.44 -9.77
N LEU A 8 -10.22 -11.58 -10.58
CA LEU A 8 -9.98 -10.13 -10.57
C LEU A 8 -10.37 -9.48 -9.23
N ILE A 9 -11.50 -9.89 -8.65
CA ILE A 9 -11.95 -9.38 -7.35
C ILE A 9 -10.98 -9.79 -6.24
N ILE A 10 -10.54 -11.05 -6.22
CA ILE A 10 -9.59 -11.55 -5.21
C ILE A 10 -8.24 -10.83 -5.36
N GLN A 11 -7.72 -10.69 -6.58
CA GLN A 11 -6.46 -9.97 -6.80
C GLN A 11 -6.57 -8.49 -6.41
N GLY A 12 -7.68 -7.83 -6.74
CA GLY A 12 -7.94 -6.45 -6.34
C GLY A 12 -8.04 -6.29 -4.82
N ALA A 13 -8.72 -7.23 -4.15
CA ALA A 13 -8.86 -7.24 -2.69
C ALA A 13 -7.51 -7.43 -1.99
N VAL A 14 -6.67 -8.35 -2.48
CA VAL A 14 -5.32 -8.57 -1.93
C VAL A 14 -4.48 -7.31 -2.07
N LEU A 15 -4.45 -6.71 -3.27
CA LEU A 15 -3.66 -5.51 -3.56
C LEU A 15 -4.12 -4.31 -2.73
N GLY A 16 -5.44 -4.12 -2.59
CA GLY A 16 -6.02 -3.08 -1.75
C GLY A 16 -5.73 -3.29 -0.26
N THR A 17 -5.73 -4.54 0.20
CA THR A 17 -5.42 -4.88 1.59
C THR A 17 -3.94 -4.63 1.91
N GLU A 18 -3.02 -5.04 1.04
CA GLU A 18 -1.59 -4.73 1.19
C GLU A 18 -1.34 -3.23 1.26
N PHE A 19 -1.97 -2.45 0.38
CA PHE A 19 -1.86 -1.00 0.39
C PHE A 19 -2.38 -0.40 1.71
N ALA A 20 -3.57 -0.82 2.15
CA ALA A 20 -4.18 -0.34 3.39
C ALA A 20 -3.31 -0.68 4.61
N LEU A 21 -2.68 -1.85 4.65
CA LEU A 21 -1.76 -2.25 5.72
C LEU A 21 -0.49 -1.38 5.74
N ILE A 22 0.09 -1.07 4.58
CA ILE A 22 1.28 -0.19 4.49
C ILE A 22 0.95 1.23 4.98
N VAL A 23 -0.18 1.78 4.55
CA VAL A 23 -0.59 3.14 4.93
C VAL A 23 -0.91 3.20 6.43
N SER A 24 -1.74 2.28 6.93
CA SER A 24 -2.14 2.26 8.33
C SER A 24 -0.96 2.01 9.28
N SER A 25 -0.06 1.08 8.94
CA SER A 25 1.16 0.87 9.74
C SER A 25 2.08 2.09 9.76
N SER A 26 2.28 2.76 8.62
CA SER A 26 3.06 4.01 8.59
C SER A 26 2.44 5.12 9.44
N ILE A 27 1.12 5.29 9.39
CA ILE A 27 0.42 6.26 10.24
C ILE A 27 0.69 5.98 11.72
N ILE A 28 0.52 4.72 12.14
CA ILE A 28 0.71 4.32 13.54
C ILE A 28 2.15 4.56 13.99
N ILE A 29 3.14 4.15 13.20
CA ILE A 29 4.56 4.30 13.57
C ILE A 29 4.91 5.77 13.76
N PHE A 30 4.60 6.64 12.79
CA PHE A 30 4.92 8.05 12.90
C PHE A 30 4.10 8.77 13.97
N PHE A 31 2.86 8.35 14.21
CA PHE A 31 2.05 8.84 15.32
C PHE A 31 2.71 8.52 16.67
N LEU A 32 3.14 7.27 16.88
CA LEU A 32 3.81 6.85 18.12
C LEU A 32 5.11 7.61 18.34
N ILE A 33 5.94 7.74 17.30
CA ILE A 33 7.17 8.57 17.35
C ILE A 33 6.81 10.02 17.71
N GLY A 34 5.78 10.58 17.08
CA GLY A 34 5.36 11.95 17.32
C GLY A 34 4.85 12.20 18.75
N ILE A 35 4.14 11.25 19.36
CA ILE A 35 3.61 11.41 20.72
C ILE A 35 4.72 11.54 21.76
N GLU A 36 5.91 10.97 21.54
CA GLU A 36 7.05 11.16 22.45
C GLU A 36 7.44 12.63 22.61
N PHE A 37 7.20 13.45 21.58
CA PHE A 37 7.43 14.90 21.60
C PHE A 37 6.18 15.70 22.00
N GLY A 38 5.02 15.05 22.14
CA GLY A 38 3.77 15.64 22.60
C GLY A 38 2.56 15.35 21.70
N LYS A 39 1.36 15.64 22.21
CA LYS A 39 0.08 15.34 21.53
C LYS A 39 -0.04 15.96 20.13
N THR A 40 0.41 17.21 19.97
CA THR A 40 0.41 17.92 18.69
C THR A 40 1.37 17.28 17.69
N TRP A 41 2.55 16.86 18.15
CA TRP A 41 3.54 16.17 17.33
C TRP A 41 3.09 14.77 16.92
N GLY A 42 2.30 14.08 17.75
CA GLY A 42 1.61 12.85 17.37
C GLY A 42 0.72 13.06 16.13
N ALA A 43 -0.14 14.08 16.14
CA ALA A 43 -1.01 14.39 15.00
C ALA A 43 -0.20 14.75 13.74
N ILE A 44 0.86 15.55 13.88
CA ILE A 44 1.77 15.88 12.78
C ILE A 44 2.44 14.61 12.23
N GLY A 45 2.95 13.75 13.11
CA GLY A 45 3.53 12.46 12.76
C GLY A 45 2.55 11.58 11.98
N ALA A 46 1.31 11.45 12.45
CA ALA A 46 0.27 10.69 11.74
C ALA A 46 0.05 11.19 10.30
N VAL A 47 0.04 12.51 10.09
CA VAL A 47 -0.11 13.12 8.75
C VAL A 47 1.10 12.79 7.87
N PHE A 48 2.32 12.92 8.39
CA PHE A 48 3.53 12.52 7.66
C PHE A 48 3.55 11.02 7.35
N GLY A 49 3.15 10.18 8.30
CA GLY A 49 3.01 8.74 8.13
C GLY A 49 1.98 8.38 7.05
N ALA A 50 0.87 9.10 6.96
CA ALA A 50 -0.12 8.91 5.89
C ALA A 50 0.45 9.24 4.51
N ILE A 51 1.14 10.39 4.37
CA ILE A 51 1.75 10.82 3.11
C ILE A 51 2.84 9.82 2.69
N PHE A 52 3.72 9.45 3.62
CA PHE A 52 4.80 8.49 3.38
C PHE A 52 4.24 7.11 3.02
N GLY A 53 3.27 6.62 3.79
CA GLY A 53 2.61 5.34 3.56
C GLY A 53 1.92 5.30 2.20
N MET A 54 1.26 6.38 1.78
CA MET A 54 0.65 6.48 0.45
C MET A 54 1.70 6.51 -0.66
N ALA A 55 2.79 7.26 -0.51
CA ALA A 55 3.86 7.31 -1.50
C ALA A 55 4.54 5.94 -1.68
N VAL A 56 4.89 5.28 -0.57
CA VAL A 56 5.52 3.94 -0.59
C VAL A 56 4.55 2.87 -1.08
N GLY A 57 3.31 2.90 -0.59
CA GLY A 57 2.25 1.98 -1.00
C GLY A 57 1.97 2.08 -2.50
N THR A 58 1.86 3.30 -3.03
CA THR A 58 1.63 3.54 -4.46
C THR A 58 2.83 3.10 -5.30
N HIS A 59 4.06 3.41 -4.87
CA HIS A 59 5.27 2.97 -5.57
C HIS A 59 5.40 1.44 -5.62
N ARG A 60 5.08 0.74 -4.52
CA ARG A 60 5.03 -0.73 -4.48
C ARG A 60 3.94 -1.29 -5.38
N MET A 61 2.76 -0.67 -5.40
CA MET A 61 1.65 -1.08 -6.25
C MET A 61 2.00 -0.93 -7.74
N ILE A 62 2.57 0.22 -8.15
CA ILE A 62 3.00 0.47 -9.53
C ILE A 62 4.08 -0.53 -9.95
N ARG A 63 5.11 -0.75 -9.13
CA ARG A 63 6.16 -1.75 -9.43
C ARG A 63 5.63 -3.18 -9.46
N GLY A 64 4.66 -3.52 -8.61
CA GLY A 64 4.00 -4.83 -8.64
C GLY A 64 3.24 -5.07 -9.95
N ILE A 65 2.58 -4.03 -10.47
CA ILE A 65 1.88 -4.08 -11.77
C ILE A 65 2.90 -4.17 -12.92
N GLU A 66 3.98 -3.38 -12.87
CA GLU A 66 5.03 -3.38 -13.88
C GLU A 66 5.77 -4.73 -13.96
N SER A 67 6.01 -5.37 -12.81
CA SER A 67 6.63 -6.70 -12.73
C SER A 67 5.72 -7.80 -13.28
N LYS A 68 4.39 -7.73 -13.07
CA LYS A 68 3.43 -8.64 -13.71
C LYS A 68 3.32 -8.42 -15.22
N SER A 69 3.45 -7.17 -15.69
CA SER A 69 3.42 -6.81 -17.11
C SER A 69 4.63 -7.37 -17.88
N LYS A 70 5.83 -7.34 -17.29
CA LYS A 70 7.02 -7.98 -17.89
C LYS A 70 6.97 -9.50 -17.91
N PHE A 71 6.39 -10.14 -16.89
CA PHE A 71 6.24 -11.60 -16.88
C PHE A 71 5.29 -12.12 -17.97
N ASN A 72 4.23 -11.35 -18.27
CA ASN A 72 3.29 -11.68 -19.34
C ASN A 72 3.89 -11.53 -20.76
N LYS A 73 4.91 -10.69 -20.95
CA LYS A 73 5.60 -10.55 -22.25
C LYS A 73 6.65 -11.62 -22.50
N ASN A 74 7.21 -12.21 -21.45
CA ASN A 74 8.27 -13.22 -21.58
C ASN A 74 7.75 -14.67 -21.48
N GLY A 75 6.44 -14.87 -21.26
CA GLY A 75 5.79 -16.18 -21.19
C GLY A 75 5.15 -16.68 -22.49
N CYS A 76 5.28 -15.94 -23.59
CA CYS A 76 4.96 -16.39 -24.95
C CYS A 76 6.25 -16.52 -25.77
N SER A 77 6.99 -17.60 -25.57
CA SER A 77 7.95 -18.14 -26.54
C SER A 77 8.02 -19.64 -26.34
#